data_AF-A0A8D8XIY9-F1
#
_entry.id   AF-A0A8D8XIY9-F1
#
_cell.length_a   1.000
_cell.length_b   1.000
_cell.length_c   1.000
_cell.angle_alpha   90.00
_cell.angle_beta   90.00
_cell.angle_gamma   90.00
#
_symmetry.space_group_name_H-M   'P 1'
#
loop_
_entity.id
_entity.type
_entity.pdbx_description
1 polymer ?
#
loop_
_entity_poly.entity_id
_entity_poly.type
_entity_poly.pdbx_seq_one_letter_code
_entity_poly.pdbx_strand_id
1 'polypeptide(L)'
;SHPIVREGQTELIGNFFDIPKYMGTFLFAALGFGVLLAVEDEMKTPAAYRKNPFGILNMGFASITIIYLSVGVLGYWKYGQETLGSITLNIPEHDNIAVIVRLIFAGVILFSYPIHFYVSIYILWTNYIRWRFDTSDSQKNKLNVYQIIIR
;
A
#
# COMPACT_ATOMS: atom_id res chain seq x y z
N SER A 1 -17.00 8.63 -26.25
CA SER A 1 -16.85 7.31 -26.90
C SER A 1 -15.50 6.74 -26.50
N HIS A 2 -15.45 5.94 -25.43
CA HIS A 2 -14.23 5.27 -25.00
C HIS A 2 -13.92 4.13 -25.99
N PRO A 3 -12.70 4.02 -26.52
CA PRO A 3 -12.35 2.91 -27.39
C PRO A 3 -12.22 1.64 -26.55
N ILE A 4 -13.06 0.68 -26.89
CA ILE A 4 -13.00 -0.71 -26.43
C ILE A 4 -11.74 -1.31 -27.05
N VAL A 5 -10.68 -1.44 -26.25
CA VAL A 5 -9.42 -2.04 -26.70
C VAL A 5 -9.70 -3.52 -26.99
N ARG A 6 -9.53 -3.94 -28.24
CA ARG A 6 -9.67 -5.33 -28.68
C ARG A 6 -8.54 -6.18 -28.10
N GLU A 7 -8.90 -7.28 -27.44
CA GLU A 7 -8.01 -8.36 -27.00
C GLU A 7 -7.32 -8.98 -28.21
N GLY A 8 -5.98 -8.96 -28.24
CA GLY A 8 -5.18 -9.60 -29.30
C GLY A 8 -3.90 -8.88 -29.72
N GLN A 9 -3.67 -7.63 -29.30
CA GLN A 9 -2.41 -6.90 -29.59
C GLN A 9 -1.84 -6.24 -28.33
N THR A 10 -1.52 -7.03 -27.30
CA THR A 10 -0.53 -6.57 -26.33
C THR A 10 0.84 -6.81 -26.95
N GLU A 11 1.42 -5.76 -27.54
CA GLU A 11 2.84 -5.77 -27.90
C GLU A 11 3.63 -6.19 -26.65
N LEU A 12 4.51 -7.19 -26.79
CA LEU A 12 5.38 -7.72 -25.71
C LEU A 12 6.26 -6.63 -25.08
N ILE A 13 6.36 -5.47 -25.73
CA ILE A 13 7.06 -4.28 -25.27
C ILE A 13 6.02 -3.16 -25.24
N GLY A 14 5.68 -2.68 -24.04
CA GLY A 14 4.76 -1.56 -23.87
C GLY A 14 5.29 -0.30 -24.58
N ASN A 15 4.39 0.50 -25.13
CA ASN A 15 4.75 1.74 -25.81
C ASN A 15 5.45 2.70 -24.82
N PHE A 16 6.43 3.49 -25.28
CA PHE A 16 7.18 4.42 -24.40
C PHE A 16 6.26 5.42 -23.68
N PHE A 17 5.09 5.70 -24.24
CA PHE A 17 4.07 6.57 -23.65
C PHE A 17 3.29 5.93 -22.49
N ASP A 18 3.37 4.61 -22.31
CA ASP A 18 2.72 3.90 -21.19
C ASP A 18 3.66 3.73 -19.99
N ILE A 19 4.94 4.09 -20.11
CA ILE A 19 5.92 4.08 -19.01
C ILE A 19 5.39 4.80 -17.75
N PRO A 20 4.77 5.99 -17.83
CA PRO A 20 4.22 6.65 -16.65
C PRO A 20 3.11 5.85 -15.96
N LYS A 21 2.31 5.09 -16.73
CA LYS A 21 1.22 4.27 -16.18
C LYS A 21 1.80 3.12 -15.36
N TYR A 22 2.78 2.41 -15.92
CA TYR A 22 3.45 1.31 -15.21
C TYR A 22 4.26 1.79 -14.00
N MET A 23 4.95 2.93 -14.15
CA MET A 23 5.66 3.57 -13.05
C MET A 23 4.72 3.96 -11.92
N GLY A 24 3.53 4.48 -12.23
CA GLY A 24 2.51 4.79 -11.23
C GLY A 24 2.06 3.57 -10.44
N THR A 25 1.78 2.45 -11.12
CA THR A 25 1.43 1.19 -10.46
C THR A 25 2.57 0.64 -9.60
N PHE A 26 3.80 0.69 -10.10
CA PHE A 26 4.98 0.26 -9.35
C PHE A 26 5.23 1.11 -8.11
N LEU A 27 5.19 2.44 -8.24
CA LEU A 27 5.35 3.37 -7.12
C LEU A 27 4.24 3.19 -6.09
N PHE A 28 2.99 3.01 -6.53
CA PHE A 28 1.87 2.72 -5.64
C PHE A 28 2.10 1.43 -4.84
N ALA A 29 2.56 0.36 -5.48
CA ALA A 29 2.90 -0.89 -4.80
C ALA A 29 4.08 -0.71 -3.82
N ALA A 30 5.00 0.21 -4.09
CA ALA A 30 6.16 0.51 -3.25
C ALA A 30 5.84 1.42 -2.04
N LEU A 31 4.63 2.00 -1.93
CA LEU A 31 4.26 2.93 -0.85
C LEU A 31 4.36 2.31 0.56
N GLY A 32 4.37 0.98 0.69
CA GLY A 32 4.57 0.28 1.96
C GLY A 32 5.96 0.46 2.59
N PHE A 33 6.94 1.00 1.86
CA PHE A 33 8.29 1.24 2.39
C PHE A 33 8.31 2.22 3.58
N GLY A 34 7.34 3.13 3.69
CA GLY A 34 7.25 4.04 4.84
C GLY A 34 6.95 3.30 6.16
N VAL A 35 6.16 2.23 6.09
CA VAL A 35 5.86 1.38 7.25
C VAL A 35 7.09 0.59 7.68
N LEU A 36 7.93 0.18 6.72
CA LEU A 36 9.18 -0.52 7.02
C LEU A 36 10.11 0.30 7.92
N LEU A 37 10.23 1.60 7.66
CA LEU A 37 11.06 2.50 8.45
C LEU A 37 10.51 2.71 9.87
N ALA A 38 9.18 2.81 10.01
CA ALA A 38 8.55 2.88 11.33
C ALA A 38 8.72 1.57 12.12
N VAL A 39 8.62 0.42 11.45
CA VAL A 39 8.87 -0.88 12.05
C VAL A 39 10.32 -1.04 12.49
N GLU A 40 11.28 -0.53 11.71
CA GLU A 40 12.70 -0.51 12.10
C GLU A 40 12.94 0.32 13.37
N ASP A 41 12.24 1.45 13.53
CA ASP A 41 12.33 2.31 14.72
C ASP A 41 11.74 1.65 15.97
N GLU A 42 10.68 0.86 15.81
CA GLU A 42 10.02 0.11 16.91
C GLU A 42 10.80 -1.17 17.32
N MET A 43 11.82 -1.59 16.56
CA MET A 43 12.57 -2.82 16.84
C MET A 43 13.60 -2.65 17.96
N LYS A 44 13.72 -3.67 18.82
CA LYS A 44 14.73 -3.71 19.91
C LYS A 44 16.19 -3.56 19.43
N THR A 45 16.47 -3.87 18.17
CA THR A 45 17.83 -3.79 17.58
C THR A 45 17.79 -3.26 16.14
N PRO A 46 17.62 -1.93 15.94
CA PRO A 46 17.48 -1.34 14.61
C PRO A 46 18.72 -1.55 13.73
N ALA A 47 19.91 -1.49 14.32
CA ALA A 47 21.17 -1.67 13.57
C ALA A 47 21.37 -3.11 13.07
N ALA A 48 20.89 -4.13 13.78
CA ALA A 48 21.01 -5.53 13.36
C ALA A 48 20.00 -5.89 12.26
N TYR A 49 18.88 -5.19 12.18
CA TYR A 49 17.84 -5.36 11.17
C TYR A 49 18.35 -5.05 9.75
N ARG A 50 19.17 -4.01 9.60
CA ARG A 50 19.69 -3.53 8.31
C ARG A 50 21.09 -4.05 7.96
N LYS A 51 21.96 -4.25 8.96
CA LYS A 51 23.40 -4.48 8.74
C LYS A 51 23.74 -5.92 8.33
N ASN A 52 22.86 -6.88 8.61
CA ASN A 52 23.10 -8.28 8.28
C ASN A 52 22.50 -8.64 6.90
N PRO A 53 23.28 -9.14 5.93
CA PRO A 53 22.77 -9.50 4.60
C PRO A 53 21.76 -10.67 4.63
N PHE A 54 21.79 -11.49 5.68
CA PHE A 54 20.77 -12.51 6.01
C PHE A 54 19.88 -12.08 7.19
N GLY A 55 19.68 -10.79 7.38
CA GLY A 55 18.81 -10.24 8.42
C GLY A 55 17.33 -10.51 8.16
N ILE A 56 16.52 -10.30 9.19
CA ILE A 56 15.06 -10.47 9.19
C ILE A 56 14.42 -9.64 8.05
N LEU A 57 14.98 -8.48 7.74
CA LEU A 57 14.59 -7.62 6.63
C LEU A 57 14.68 -8.34 5.27
N ASN A 58 15.88 -8.79 4.90
CA ASN A 58 16.10 -9.44 3.61
C ASN A 58 15.35 -10.78 3.51
N MET A 59 15.23 -11.52 4.61
CA MET A 59 14.45 -12.76 4.65
C MET A 59 12.95 -12.50 4.47
N GLY A 60 12.42 -11.44 5.08
CA GLY A 60 11.03 -11.01 4.92
C GLY A 60 10.73 -10.59 3.48
N PHE A 61 11.57 -9.73 2.90
CA PHE A 61 11.44 -9.32 1.50
C PHE A 61 11.58 -10.52 0.55
N ALA A 62 12.55 -11.40 0.74
CA ALA A 62 12.74 -12.59 -0.09
C ALA A 62 11.53 -13.54 -0.02
N SER A 63 10.99 -13.79 1.17
CA SER A 63 9.77 -14.59 1.37
C SER A 63 8.59 -14.02 0.59
N ILE A 64 8.32 -12.73 0.76
CA ILE A 64 7.22 -12.03 0.10
C ILE A 64 7.41 -12.05 -1.43
N THR A 65 8.62 -11.80 -1.93
CA THR A 65 8.95 -11.88 -3.35
C THR A 65 8.71 -13.27 -3.92
N ILE A 66 9.12 -14.34 -3.23
CA ILE A 66 8.91 -15.72 -3.69
C ILE A 66 7.42 -16.04 -3.79
N ILE A 67 6.62 -15.64 -2.79
CA ILE A 67 5.18 -15.87 -2.80
C ILE A 67 4.52 -15.09 -3.95
N TYR A 68 4.82 -13.81 -4.11
CA TYR A 68 4.25 -13.01 -5.19
C TYR A 68 4.67 -13.49 -6.57
N LEU A 69 5.94 -13.89 -6.74
CA LEU A 69 6.44 -14.45 -7.99
C LEU A 69 5.74 -15.77 -8.31
N SER A 70 5.56 -16.64 -7.32
CA SER A 70 4.88 -17.92 -7.50
C SER A 70 3.42 -17.71 -7.93
N VAL A 71 2.69 -16.81 -7.25
CA VAL A 71 1.30 -16.49 -7.61
C VAL A 71 1.22 -15.82 -8.99
N GLY A 72 2.15 -14.93 -9.32
CA GLY A 72 2.21 -14.27 -10.62
C GLY A 72 2.49 -15.25 -11.77
N VAL A 73 3.48 -16.13 -11.61
CA VAL A 73 3.85 -17.14 -12.60
C VAL A 73 2.74 -18.18 -12.78
N LEU A 74 2.17 -18.70 -11.69
CA LEU A 74 1.06 -19.66 -11.76
C LEU A 74 -0.22 -19.02 -12.31
N GLY A 75 -0.47 -17.75 -11.98
CA GLY A 75 -1.59 -16.97 -12.54
C GLY A 75 -1.45 -16.79 -14.05
N TYR A 76 -0.28 -16.39 -14.52
CA TYR A 76 -0.01 -16.24 -15.96
C TYR A 76 -0.04 -17.60 -16.68
N TRP A 77 0.49 -18.66 -16.08
CA TRP A 77 0.46 -20.00 -16.70
C TRP A 77 -0.98 -20.53 -16.84
N LYS A 78 -1.86 -20.24 -15.87
CA LYS A 78 -3.25 -20.70 -15.92
C LYS A 78 -4.13 -19.93 -16.90
N TYR A 79 -3.90 -18.64 -17.07
CA TYR A 79 -4.78 -17.75 -17.84
C TYR A 79 -4.18 -17.22 -19.16
N GLY A 80 -2.87 -17.36 -19.36
CA GLY A 80 -2.19 -17.00 -20.61
C GLY A 80 -2.36 -15.52 -20.99
N GLN A 81 -2.57 -15.27 -22.28
CA GLN A 81 -2.75 -13.91 -22.83
C GLN A 81 -4.12 -13.29 -22.54
N GLU A 82 -5.10 -14.05 -22.02
CA GLU A 82 -6.42 -13.55 -21.61
C GLU A 82 -6.42 -12.99 -20.19
N THR A 83 -5.24 -12.81 -19.57
CA THR A 83 -5.14 -12.26 -18.22
C THR A 83 -5.54 -10.78 -18.21
N LEU A 84 -6.78 -10.51 -17.77
CA LEU A 84 -7.27 -9.15 -17.51
C LEU A 84 -6.41 -8.44 -16.45
N GLY A 85 -6.58 -7.12 -16.31
CA GLY A 85 -5.75 -6.25 -15.45
C GLY A 85 -5.64 -6.63 -13.96
N SER A 86 -6.37 -7.64 -13.50
CA SER A 86 -6.09 -8.34 -12.24
C SER A 86 -6.43 -9.83 -12.36
N ILE A 87 -5.64 -10.70 -11.72
CA ILE A 87 -5.84 -12.15 -11.72
C ILE A 87 -7.22 -12.52 -11.14
N THR A 88 -7.70 -11.77 -10.14
CA THR A 88 -9.01 -11.99 -9.51
C THR A 88 -10.18 -11.80 -10.48
N LEU A 89 -10.02 -10.96 -11.50
CA LEU A 89 -11.05 -10.71 -12.51
C LEU A 89 -11.16 -11.85 -13.52
N ASN A 90 -10.08 -12.59 -13.75
CA ASN A 90 -10.06 -13.69 -14.70
C ASN A 90 -10.59 -15.02 -14.13
N ILE A 91 -10.99 -15.03 -12.86
CA ILE A 91 -11.51 -16.25 -12.22
C ILE A 91 -12.91 -16.56 -12.80
N PRO A 92 -13.15 -17.75 -13.39
CA PRO A 92 -14.45 -18.10 -13.99
C PRO A 92 -15.56 -18.11 -12.95
N GLU A 93 -16.69 -17.46 -13.25
CA GLU A 93 -17.77 -17.22 -12.27
C GLU A 93 -18.61 -18.47 -11.97
N HIS A 94 -18.56 -19.46 -12.86
CA HIS A 94 -19.40 -20.65 -12.80
C HIS A 94 -18.82 -21.78 -11.92
N ASP A 95 -17.59 -21.67 -11.44
CA ASP A 95 -16.98 -22.67 -10.55
C ASP A 95 -17.25 -22.36 -9.08
N ASN A 96 -17.73 -23.34 -8.32
CA ASN A 96 -18.01 -23.18 -6.89
C ASN A 96 -16.77 -22.74 -6.08
N ILE A 97 -15.58 -23.16 -6.49
CA ILE A 97 -14.31 -22.80 -5.84
C ILE A 97 -13.96 -21.32 -6.10
N ALA A 98 -14.23 -20.83 -7.30
CA ALA A 98 -13.99 -19.44 -7.68
C ALA A 98 -14.83 -18.47 -6.84
N VAL A 99 -16.10 -18.82 -6.61
CA VAL A 99 -17.02 -18.04 -5.78
C VAL A 99 -16.51 -17.93 -4.35
N ILE A 100 -16.02 -19.02 -3.76
CA ILE A 100 -15.46 -19.03 -2.39
C ILE A 100 -14.23 -18.12 -2.31
N VAL A 101 -13.31 -18.22 -3.26
CA VAL A 101 -12.11 -17.37 -3.31
C VAL A 101 -12.50 -15.89 -3.40
N ARG A 102 -13.46 -15.53 -4.26
CA ARG A 102 -13.98 -14.16 -4.37
C ARG A 102 -14.61 -13.66 -3.07
N LEU A 103 -15.34 -14.51 -2.35
CA LEU A 103 -15.93 -14.15 -1.05
C LEU A 103 -14.86 -13.89 0.01
N ILE A 104 -13.82 -14.73 0.08
CA ILE A 104 -12.68 -14.53 0.99
C ILE A 104 -11.97 -13.22 0.65
N PHE A 105 -11.73 -12.95 -0.64
CA PHE A 105 -11.13 -11.68 -1.09
C PHE A 105 -11.99 -10.48 -0.69
N ALA A 106 -13.31 -10.53 -0.89
CA ALA A 106 -14.21 -9.46 -0.47
C ALA A 106 -14.15 -9.24 1.05
N GLY A 107 -14.08 -10.31 1.85
CA GLY A 107 -13.89 -10.23 3.30
C GLY A 107 -12.56 -9.57 3.68
N VAL A 108 -11.45 -10.01 3.09
CA VAL A 108 -10.12 -9.42 3.33
C VAL A 108 -10.13 -7.92 3.04
N ILE A 109 -10.71 -7.52 1.92
CA ILE A 109 -10.81 -6.12 1.52
C ILE A 109 -11.66 -5.33 2.53
N LEU A 110 -12.81 -5.87 2.95
CA LEU A 110 -13.70 -5.26 3.93
C LEU A 110 -12.99 -4.98 5.25
N PHE A 111 -12.16 -5.91 5.74
CA PHE A 111 -11.39 -5.72 6.98
C PHE A 111 -10.17 -4.82 6.81
N SER A 112 -9.56 -4.79 5.62
CA SER A 112 -8.33 -4.02 5.36
C SER A 112 -8.59 -2.51 5.20
N TYR A 113 -9.74 -2.14 4.62
CA TYR A 113 -10.07 -0.73 4.38
C TYR A 113 -10.13 0.12 5.67
N PRO A 114 -10.82 -0.31 6.74
CA PRO A 114 -10.83 0.42 8.02
C PRO A 114 -9.43 0.61 8.62
N ILE A 115 -8.55 -0.40 8.51
CA ILE A 115 -7.18 -0.34 9.01
C ILE A 115 -6.37 0.72 8.26
N HIS A 116 -6.46 0.74 6.92
CA HIS A 116 -5.81 1.76 6.11
C HIS A 116 -6.33 3.18 6.40
N PHE A 117 -7.64 3.30 6.65
CA PHE A 117 -8.26 4.59 6.98
C PHE A 117 -7.84 5.09 8.36
N TYR A 118 -7.68 4.21 9.35
CA TYR A 118 -7.16 4.57 10.68
C TYR A 118 -5.77 5.20 10.57
N VAL A 119 -4.84 4.56 9.85
CA VAL A 119 -3.48 5.09 9.66
C VAL A 119 -3.52 6.44 8.93
N SER A 120 -4.37 6.56 7.91
CA SER A 120 -4.52 7.80 7.13
C SER A 120 -5.05 8.96 7.99
N ILE A 121 -6.09 8.73 8.80
CA ILE A 121 -6.61 9.72 9.73
C ILE A 121 -5.57 10.06 10.80
N TYR A 122 -4.87 9.08 11.34
CA TYR A 122 -3.87 9.30 12.38
C TYR A 122 -2.73 10.21 11.89
N ILE A 123 -2.23 9.97 10.67
CA ILE A 123 -1.20 10.80 10.03
C ILE A 123 -1.75 12.19 9.74
N LEU A 124 -2.98 12.31 9.22
CA LEU A 124 -3.62 13.60 8.95
C LEU A 124 -3.81 14.41 10.23
N TRP A 125 -4.31 13.77 11.28
CA TRP A 125 -4.56 14.39 12.58
C TRP A 125 -3.27 14.86 13.24
N THR A 126 -2.26 13.99 13.29
CA THR A 126 -0.97 14.29 13.96
C THR A 126 -0.18 15.36 13.22
N ASN A 127 -0.09 15.30 11.89
CA ASN A 127 0.78 16.19 11.12
C ASN A 127 0.12 17.53 10.74
N TYR A 128 -1.20 17.57 10.53
CA TYR A 128 -1.87 18.78 10.02
C TYR A 128 -2.79 19.43 11.05
N ILE A 129 -3.60 18.63 11.74
CA ILE A 129 -4.70 19.17 12.55
C ILE A 129 -4.22 19.54 13.96
N ARG A 130 -3.44 18.66 14.61
CA ARG A 130 -2.97 18.85 15.99
C ARG A 130 -2.17 20.14 16.17
N TRP A 131 -1.24 20.43 15.26
CA TRP A 131 -0.41 21.64 15.33
C TRP A 131 -1.23 22.95 15.26
N ARG A 132 -2.35 22.94 14.51
CA ARG A 132 -3.25 24.09 14.38
C ARG A 132 -3.99 24.39 15.69
N PHE A 133 -4.35 23.37 16.47
CA PHE A 133 -5.01 23.54 17.76
C PHE A 133 -4.02 23.86 18.89
N ASP A 134 -2.85 23.22 18.89
CA ASP A 134 -1.81 23.44 19.92
C ASP A 134 -1.25 24.88 19.89
N THR A 135 -1.14 25.48 18.69
CA THR A 135 -0.75 26.90 18.57
C THR A 135 -1.82 27.87 19.07
N SER A 136 -3.10 27.51 19.02
CA SER A 136 -4.22 28.33 19.50
C SER A 136 -4.29 28.35 21.04
N ASP A 137 -4.14 27.19 21.69
CA ASP A 137 -4.15 27.09 23.15
C ASP A 137 -2.84 27.60 23.78
N SER A 138 -1.69 27.36 23.14
CA SER A 138 -0.40 27.91 23.60
C SER A 138 -0.36 29.44 23.51
N GLN A 139 -0.95 30.05 22.48
CA GLN A 139 -1.07 31.51 22.36
C GLN A 139 -2.01 32.10 23.43
N LYS A 140 -3.18 31.49 23.66
CA LYS A 140 -4.09 31.92 24.73
C LYS A 140 -3.43 31.87 26.11
N ASN A 141 -2.66 30.82 26.40
CA ASN A 141 -2.02 30.66 27.70
C ASN A 141 -0.90 31.70 27.91
N LYS A 142 -0.12 32.02 26.86
CA LYS A 142 0.87 33.11 26.92
C LYS A 142 0.20 34.46 27.19
N LEU A 143 -0.90 34.77 26.50
CA LEU A 143 -1.62 36.04 26.69
C LEU A 143 -2.19 36.19 28.11
N ASN A 144 -2.73 35.12 28.70
CA ASN A 144 -3.22 35.15 30.08
C ASN A 144 -2.10 35.37 31.10
N VAL A 145 -0.91 34.80 30.90
CA VAL A 145 0.24 35.02 31.79
C VAL A 145 0.74 36.47 31.73
N TYR A 146 0.81 37.07 30.55
CA TYR A 146 1.18 38.49 30.43
C TYR A 146 0.20 39.42 31.14
N GLN A 147 -1.11 39.12 31.07
CA GLN A 147 -2.15 39.88 31.79
C GLN A 147 -2.04 39.74 33.32
N ILE A 148 -1.53 38.61 33.84
CA ILE A 148 -1.31 38.40 35.28
C ILE A 148 -0.08 39.16 35.78
N ILE A 149 0.99 39.24 34.98
CA ILE A 149 2.25 39.91 35.39
C ILE A 149 2.13 41.43 35.37
N ILE A 150 1.29 41.99 34.49
CA ILE A 150 1.12 43.44 34.32
C ILE A 150 0.13 44.03 35.33
N ARG A 151 -0.68 43.20 36.00
CA ARG A 151 -1.70 43.62 36.97
C ARG A 151 -1.18 43.51 38.40
#